data_AF-A0A482VTX4-F1
#
_entry.id   AF-A0A482VTX4-F1
#
_cell.length_a   1.000
_cell.length_b   1.000
_cell.length_c   1.000
_cell.angle_alpha   90.00
_cell.angle_beta   90.00
_cell.angle_gamma   90.00
#
_symmetry.space_group_name_H-M   'P 1'
#
loop_
_entity.id
_entity.type
_entity.pdbx_description
1 polymer ?
#
loop_
_entity_poly.entity_id
_entity_poly.type
_entity_poly.pdbx_seq_one_letter_code
_entity_poly.pdbx_strand_id
1 'polypeptide(L)'
;MPNRTVCTVETLEEDDPLKFKKQKNPDYLYVDVAYGEIPKDAFAKLKSRKELWFLGENITHVQPGAFRNLTDLDNLAITNTLITNISANTFTGVPNLKILSLFKNRIESIEDGAFNGLDNLQQLLMKENRLRRLNETTFRGLEGIQALDLDDNPIEYIHDNALRNMTSLTRLTISLVKDKNVSERALDFLRDDQKIVHYI
;
A
#
# COMPACT_ATOMS: atom_id res chain seq x y z
N MET A 1 -14.21 19.74 -2.37
CA MET A 1 -13.05 18.85 -2.59
C MET A 1 -11.82 19.73 -2.79
N PRO A 2 -10.69 19.50 -2.09
CA PRO A 2 -9.48 20.28 -2.38
C PRO A 2 -9.02 19.95 -3.80
N ASN A 3 -8.46 20.95 -4.46
CA ASN A 3 -8.10 20.97 -5.88
C ASN A 3 -7.44 19.67 -6.37
N ARG A 4 -8.23 18.80 -7.00
CA ARG A 4 -7.71 17.62 -7.71
C ARG A 4 -7.04 18.12 -8.98
N THR A 5 -5.75 17.85 -9.12
CA THR A 5 -5.11 17.92 -10.42
C THR A 5 -5.45 16.63 -11.16
N VAL A 6 -6.18 16.73 -12.27
CA VAL A 6 -6.42 15.57 -13.15
C VAL A 6 -5.20 15.46 -14.06
N CYS A 7 -4.24 14.63 -13.65
CA CYS A 7 -3.03 14.36 -14.41
C CYS A 7 -3.17 13.01 -15.11
N THR A 8 -3.37 13.01 -16.44
CA THR A 8 -3.23 11.80 -17.26
C THR A 8 -1.78 11.32 -17.23
N VAL A 9 -1.55 10.01 -17.17
CA VAL A 9 -0.23 9.39 -16.93
C VAL A 9 0.69 9.42 -18.18
N GLU A 10 0.74 10.56 -18.85
CA GLU A 10 1.78 10.89 -19.82
C GLU A 10 2.85 11.69 -19.06
N THR A 11 4.03 11.07 -18.89
CA THR A 11 5.21 11.51 -18.10
C THR A 11 5.05 12.88 -17.45
N LEU A 12 4.67 12.91 -16.18
CA LEU A 12 4.53 14.15 -15.42
C LEU A 12 5.92 14.75 -15.16
N GLU A 13 6.11 16.02 -15.55
CA GLU A 13 7.35 16.77 -15.28
C GLU A 13 7.06 17.87 -14.25
N GLU A 14 7.91 18.06 -13.23
CA GLU A 14 7.68 19.09 -12.19
C GLU A 14 7.49 20.50 -12.77
N ASP A 15 8.14 20.78 -13.90
CA ASP A 15 8.13 22.09 -14.54
C ASP A 15 6.93 22.34 -15.46
N ASP A 16 6.01 21.38 -15.67
CA ASP A 16 4.82 21.57 -16.52
C ASP A 16 3.81 22.51 -15.83
N PRO A 17 3.77 23.80 -16.21
CA PRO A 17 2.98 24.77 -15.49
C PRO A 17 1.48 24.58 -15.79
N LEU A 18 1.08 23.85 -16.84
CA LEU A 18 -0.32 23.61 -17.17
C LEU A 18 -0.93 22.54 -16.27
N LYS A 19 -0.15 21.55 -15.86
CA LYS A 19 -0.60 20.46 -14.99
C LYS A 19 -0.66 20.89 -13.52
N PHE A 20 0.31 21.63 -13.00
CA PHE A 20 0.37 21.94 -11.56
C PHE A 20 -0.21 23.31 -11.15
N LYS A 21 -0.63 24.16 -12.10
CA LYS A 21 -1.17 25.51 -11.83
C LYS A 21 -2.37 25.59 -10.88
N LYS A 22 -3.13 24.50 -10.71
CA LYS A 22 -4.30 24.44 -9.81
C LYS A 22 -3.98 23.75 -8.47
N GLN A 23 -2.77 23.23 -8.29
CA GLN A 23 -2.38 22.51 -7.08
C GLN A 23 -2.19 23.49 -5.93
N LYS A 24 -3.02 23.40 -4.88
CA LYS A 24 -2.94 24.31 -3.71
C LYS A 24 -1.74 24.02 -2.82
N ASN A 25 -1.19 22.82 -2.88
CA ASN A 25 0.00 22.43 -2.13
C ASN A 25 0.91 21.56 -3.03
N PRO A 26 2.16 21.97 -3.30
CA PRO A 26 3.10 21.20 -4.13
C PRO A 26 3.44 19.82 -3.54
N ASP A 27 3.20 19.59 -2.25
CA ASP A 27 3.48 18.30 -1.61
C ASP A 27 2.45 17.21 -1.97
N TYR A 28 1.25 17.58 -2.44
CA TYR A 28 0.09 16.68 -2.58
C TYR A 28 -0.35 16.51 -4.02
N LEU A 29 0.04 15.43 -4.69
CA LEU A 29 -0.44 15.18 -6.05
C LEU A 29 -1.59 14.17 -6.05
N TYR A 30 -2.75 14.62 -6.52
CA TYR A 30 -3.83 13.72 -6.93
C TYR A 30 -3.58 13.26 -8.36
N VAL A 31 -3.71 11.96 -8.64
CA VAL A 31 -3.53 11.41 -9.99
C VAL A 31 -4.78 10.64 -10.39
N ASP A 32 -5.30 10.96 -11.57
CA ASP A 32 -6.40 10.24 -12.22
C ASP A 32 -5.84 9.44 -13.39
N VAL A 33 -5.98 8.13 -13.33
CA VAL A 33 -5.34 7.21 -14.28
C VAL A 33 -6.39 6.76 -15.30
N ALA A 34 -6.36 7.41 -16.48
CA ALA A 34 -7.32 7.15 -17.55
C ALA A 34 -7.24 5.73 -18.14
N TYR A 35 -6.07 5.08 -18.07
CA TYR A 35 -5.79 3.80 -18.76
C TYR A 35 -5.74 2.58 -17.84
N GLY A 36 -6.22 2.70 -16.60
CA GLY A 36 -6.33 1.60 -15.65
C GLY A 36 -5.01 0.94 -15.23
N GLU A 37 -3.87 1.51 -15.61
CA GLU A 37 -2.55 1.03 -15.22
C GLU A 37 -1.64 2.23 -14.90
N ILE A 38 -0.83 2.09 -13.86
CA ILE A 38 0.29 3.00 -13.60
C ILE A 38 1.56 2.39 -14.20
N PRO A 39 2.09 2.94 -15.31
CA PRO A 39 3.25 2.38 -15.98
C PRO A 39 4.52 2.61 -15.17
N LYS A 40 5.54 1.81 -15.47
CA LYS A 40 6.89 1.97 -14.95
C LYS A 40 7.43 3.37 -15.27
N ASP A 41 8.18 3.94 -14.33
CA ASP A 41 8.80 5.27 -14.45
C ASP A 41 7.78 6.43 -14.66
N ALA A 42 6.48 6.21 -14.41
CA ALA A 42 5.41 7.21 -14.57
C ALA A 42 5.71 8.55 -13.88
N PHE A 43 6.43 8.50 -12.75
CA PHE A 43 6.77 9.65 -11.92
C PHE A 43 8.28 9.89 -11.82
N ALA A 44 9.10 9.30 -12.70
CA ALA A 44 10.57 9.37 -12.60
C ALA A 44 11.14 10.81 -12.67
N LYS A 45 10.34 11.77 -13.14
CA LYS A 45 10.69 13.19 -13.21
C LYS A 45 10.18 14.01 -12.01
N LEU A 46 9.43 13.42 -11.08
CA LEU A 46 8.89 14.07 -9.89
C LEU A 46 9.78 13.82 -8.67
N LYS A 47 10.92 14.51 -8.55
CA LYS A 47 11.92 14.20 -7.53
C LYS A 47 11.55 14.63 -6.11
N SER A 48 10.67 15.63 -5.95
CA SER A 48 10.50 16.35 -4.68
C SER A 48 9.15 16.08 -4.00
N ARG A 49 8.38 15.08 -4.45
CA ARG A 49 7.01 14.86 -3.94
C ARG A 49 7.04 14.15 -2.58
N LYS A 50 6.35 14.73 -1.60
CA LYS A 50 6.15 14.14 -0.26
C LYS A 50 4.92 13.26 -0.17
N GLU A 51 3.85 13.56 -0.91
CA GLU A 51 2.62 12.79 -0.90
C GLU A 51 2.01 12.56 -2.28
N LEU A 52 1.65 11.31 -2.57
CA LEU A 52 0.94 10.91 -3.79
C LEU A 52 -0.38 10.22 -3.44
N TRP A 53 -1.47 10.70 -4.04
CA TRP A 53 -2.83 10.22 -3.80
C TRP A 53 -3.49 9.83 -5.12
N PHE A 54 -3.65 8.53 -5.34
CA PHE A 54 -4.38 7.96 -6.45
C PHE A 54 -5.80 7.67 -6.00
N LEU A 55 -6.75 8.29 -6.68
CA LEU A 55 -8.17 8.13 -6.49
C LEU A 55 -8.77 7.89 -7.86
N GLY A 56 -9.32 6.71 -8.10
CA GLY A 56 -9.91 6.41 -9.40
C GLY A 56 -10.52 5.02 -9.45
N GLU A 57 -11.69 4.92 -10.06
CA GLU A 57 -12.46 3.68 -10.11
C GLU A 57 -11.89 2.64 -11.08
N ASN A 58 -10.80 2.95 -11.80
CA ASN A 58 -10.34 2.18 -12.94
C ASN A 58 -8.91 1.65 -12.84
N ILE A 59 -8.10 2.01 -11.82
CA ILE A 59 -6.73 1.47 -11.70
C ILE A 59 -6.82 -0.02 -11.37
N THR A 60 -6.32 -0.86 -12.26
CA THR A 60 -6.28 -2.32 -12.12
C THR A 60 -4.88 -2.82 -11.81
N HIS A 61 -3.83 -2.13 -12.25
CA HIS A 61 -2.44 -2.59 -12.14
C HIS A 61 -1.46 -1.43 -11.87
N VAL A 62 -0.36 -1.76 -11.19
CA VAL A 62 0.78 -0.88 -10.97
C VAL A 62 2.03 -1.62 -11.38
N GLN A 63 2.72 -1.15 -12.40
CA GLN A 63 3.93 -1.81 -12.88
C GLN A 63 5.06 -1.71 -11.86
N PRO A 64 5.91 -2.74 -11.73
CA PRO A 64 7.15 -2.65 -10.98
C PRO A 64 8.01 -1.45 -11.40
N GLY A 65 8.40 -0.63 -10.41
CA GLY A 65 9.17 0.60 -10.65
C GLY A 65 8.33 1.78 -11.14
N ALA A 66 7.00 1.76 -11.02
CA ALA A 66 6.14 2.93 -11.29
C ALA A 66 6.58 4.18 -10.50
N PHE A 67 7.03 3.98 -9.27
CA PHE A 67 7.42 5.02 -8.31
C PHE A 67 8.93 5.25 -8.22
N ARG A 68 9.67 4.87 -9.26
CA ARG A 68 11.13 4.93 -9.24
C ARG A 68 11.62 6.37 -9.02
N ASN A 69 12.65 6.52 -8.18
CA ASN A 69 13.33 7.78 -7.83
C ASN A 69 12.49 8.79 -7.04
N LEU A 70 11.34 8.38 -6.50
CA LEU A 70 10.56 9.20 -5.57
C LEU A 70 11.15 9.13 -4.15
N THR A 71 12.41 9.51 -4.02
CA THR A 71 13.17 9.35 -2.76
C THR A 71 12.66 10.22 -1.63
N ASP A 72 11.94 11.29 -1.93
CA ASP A 72 11.36 12.18 -0.93
C ASP A 72 9.96 11.77 -0.46
N LEU A 73 9.36 10.75 -1.06
CA LEU A 73 7.97 10.37 -0.82
C LEU A 73 7.79 9.78 0.59
N ASP A 74 6.95 10.42 1.39
CA ASP A 74 6.58 9.98 2.73
C ASP A 74 5.25 9.20 2.72
N ASN A 75 4.27 9.63 1.92
CA ASN A 75 2.93 9.06 1.91
C ASN A 75 2.47 8.68 0.49
N LEU A 76 2.02 7.43 0.33
CA LEU A 76 1.44 6.92 -0.91
C LEU A 76 0.07 6.31 -0.61
N ALA A 77 -0.97 6.84 -1.24
CA ALA A 77 -2.31 6.31 -1.15
C ALA A 77 -2.80 5.89 -2.54
N ILE A 78 -3.15 4.63 -2.72
CA ILE A 78 -3.85 4.11 -3.91
C ILE A 78 -5.13 3.48 -3.42
N THR A 79 -6.21 4.25 -3.42
CA THR A 79 -7.43 3.89 -2.68
C THR A 79 -8.67 3.93 -3.54
N ASN A 80 -9.63 3.05 -3.24
CA ASN A 80 -10.89 2.94 -3.98
C ASN A 80 -10.67 2.65 -5.48
N THR A 81 -9.79 1.68 -5.79
CA THR A 81 -9.47 1.25 -7.15
C THR A 81 -9.76 -0.25 -7.37
N LEU A 82 -9.31 -0.82 -8.48
CA LEU A 82 -9.59 -2.19 -8.92
C LEU A 82 -8.37 -3.12 -8.84
N ILE A 83 -7.30 -2.72 -8.15
CA ILE A 83 -6.08 -3.55 -8.03
C ILE A 83 -6.42 -4.88 -7.37
N THR A 84 -6.02 -5.98 -8.02
CA THR A 84 -6.25 -7.35 -7.54
C THR A 84 -5.00 -8.05 -7.03
N ASN A 85 -3.80 -7.62 -7.44
CA ASN A 85 -2.54 -8.21 -7.03
C ASN A 85 -1.49 -7.11 -6.79
N ILE A 86 -0.60 -7.35 -5.83
CA ILE A 86 0.64 -6.56 -5.68
C ILE A 86 1.81 -7.44 -6.13
N SER A 87 2.45 -7.05 -7.23
CA SER A 87 3.59 -7.78 -7.77
C SER A 87 4.90 -7.46 -7.04
N ALA A 88 5.87 -8.35 -7.19
CA ALA A 88 7.20 -8.14 -6.65
C ALA A 88 7.78 -6.80 -7.15
N ASN A 89 8.39 -6.05 -6.24
CA ASN A 89 9.05 -4.77 -6.52
C ASN A 89 8.12 -3.62 -7.01
N THR A 90 6.79 -3.73 -6.84
CA THR A 90 5.84 -2.66 -7.18
C THR A 90 6.22 -1.32 -6.54
N PHE A 91 6.64 -1.33 -5.28
CA PHE A 91 6.99 -0.11 -4.53
C PHE A 91 8.51 0.14 -4.43
N THR A 92 9.30 -0.33 -5.39
CA THR A 92 10.74 -0.01 -5.40
C THR A 92 11.00 1.45 -5.78
N GLY A 93 12.03 2.05 -5.18
CA GLY A 93 12.45 3.42 -5.46
C GLY A 93 11.82 4.51 -4.58
N VAL A 94 11.07 4.11 -3.54
CA VAL A 94 10.51 4.99 -2.48
C VAL A 94 11.05 4.61 -1.08
N PRO A 95 12.37 4.67 -0.86
CA PRO A 95 12.99 4.15 0.37
C PRO A 95 12.56 4.88 1.65
N ASN A 96 12.05 6.11 1.55
CA ASN A 96 11.63 6.92 2.69
C ASN A 96 10.11 6.86 2.96
N LEU A 97 9.39 5.99 2.25
CA LEU A 97 7.94 5.86 2.42
C LEU A 97 7.62 5.44 3.85
N LYS A 98 6.75 6.20 4.53
CA LYS A 98 6.29 5.97 5.90
C LYS A 98 4.89 5.39 5.94
N ILE A 99 4.01 5.84 5.06
CA ILE A 99 2.60 5.41 5.03
C ILE A 99 2.24 4.93 3.63
N LEU A 100 1.78 3.69 3.54
CA LEU A 100 1.22 3.08 2.34
C LEU A 100 -0.25 2.74 2.60
N SER A 101 -1.15 3.42 1.90
CA SER A 101 -2.57 3.11 1.93
C SER A 101 -3.01 2.44 0.63
N LEU A 102 -3.48 1.21 0.75
CA LEU A 102 -4.11 0.40 -0.28
C LEU A 102 -5.57 0.08 0.09
N PHE A 103 -6.17 0.97 0.87
CA PHE A 103 -7.53 0.86 1.36
C PHE A 103 -8.54 0.74 0.21
N LYS A 104 -9.51 -0.15 0.38
CA LYS A 104 -10.66 -0.31 -0.54
C LYS A 104 -10.23 -0.60 -1.97
N ASN A 105 -9.36 -1.59 -2.15
CA ASN A 105 -9.06 -2.16 -3.46
C ASN A 105 -9.72 -3.54 -3.57
N ARG A 106 -9.21 -4.40 -4.45
CA ARG A 106 -9.69 -5.77 -4.65
C ARG A 106 -8.56 -6.76 -4.47
N ILE A 107 -7.58 -6.44 -3.64
CA ILE A 107 -6.32 -7.19 -3.56
C ILE A 107 -6.60 -8.57 -2.99
N GLU A 108 -6.33 -9.59 -3.79
CA GLU A 108 -6.51 -11.02 -3.49
C GLU A 108 -5.17 -11.70 -3.20
N SER A 109 -4.07 -11.21 -3.78
CA SER A 109 -2.73 -11.75 -3.63
C SER A 109 -1.63 -10.69 -3.51
N ILE A 110 -0.55 -11.07 -2.85
CA ILE A 110 0.67 -10.30 -2.69
C ILE A 110 1.83 -11.25 -2.99
N GLU A 111 2.66 -10.90 -3.97
CA GLU A 111 3.84 -11.68 -4.35
C GLU A 111 4.98 -11.51 -3.34
N ASP A 112 5.87 -12.51 -3.26
CA ASP A 112 7.11 -12.40 -2.48
C ASP A 112 7.96 -11.23 -3.00
N GLY A 113 8.40 -10.37 -2.10
CA GLY A 113 9.14 -9.16 -2.44
C GLY A 113 8.30 -7.99 -2.95
N ALA A 114 6.97 -8.04 -2.82
CA ALA A 114 6.09 -6.89 -3.13
C ALA A 114 6.47 -5.60 -2.40
N PHE A 115 6.97 -5.74 -1.16
CA PHE A 115 7.35 -4.65 -0.27
C PHE A 115 8.87 -4.43 -0.15
N ASN A 116 9.66 -5.00 -1.06
CA ASN A 116 11.12 -4.84 -1.03
C ASN A 116 11.54 -3.36 -1.09
N GLY A 117 12.45 -2.97 -0.20
CA GLY A 117 13.00 -1.62 -0.12
C GLY A 117 12.12 -0.61 0.62
N LEU A 118 11.06 -1.07 1.30
CA LEU A 118 10.21 -0.25 2.17
C LEU A 118 10.68 -0.28 3.64
N ASP A 119 11.99 -0.20 3.85
CA ASP A 119 12.62 -0.39 5.17
C ASP A 119 12.16 0.65 6.23
N ASN A 120 11.68 1.80 5.79
CA ASN A 120 11.19 2.89 6.64
C ASN A 120 9.65 2.92 6.78
N LEU A 121 8.93 1.94 6.22
CA LEU A 121 7.48 1.92 6.27
C LEU A 121 6.98 1.70 7.70
N GLN A 122 6.15 2.62 8.17
CA GLN A 122 5.59 2.61 9.53
C GLN A 122 4.15 2.11 9.54
N GLN A 123 3.38 2.42 8.49
CA GLN A 123 1.96 2.08 8.42
C GLN A 123 1.60 1.49 7.07
N LEU A 124 0.94 0.33 7.10
CA LEU A 124 0.34 -0.31 5.94
C LEU A 124 -1.16 -0.47 6.17
N LEU A 125 -1.96 0.23 5.37
CA LEU A 125 -3.42 0.20 5.44
C LEU A 125 -3.97 -0.60 4.26
N MET A 126 -4.51 -1.78 4.53
CA MET A 126 -5.08 -2.70 3.53
C MET A 126 -6.52 -3.11 3.87
N LYS A 127 -7.21 -2.32 4.70
CA LYS A 127 -8.61 -2.53 5.02
C LYS A 127 -9.51 -2.52 3.77
N GLU A 128 -10.60 -3.27 3.80
CA GLU A 128 -11.55 -3.45 2.69
C GLU A 128 -10.86 -3.99 1.42
N ASN A 129 -10.12 -5.10 1.55
CA ASN A 129 -9.57 -5.85 0.41
C ASN A 129 -10.14 -7.27 0.39
N ARG A 130 -9.52 -8.18 -0.37
CA ARG A 130 -10.01 -9.55 -0.60
C ARG A 130 -8.97 -10.59 -0.24
N LEU A 131 -8.04 -10.27 0.66
CA LEU A 131 -7.01 -11.19 1.10
C LEU A 131 -7.65 -12.36 1.85
N ARG A 132 -7.33 -13.57 1.42
CA ARG A 132 -7.82 -14.81 2.06
C ARG A 132 -6.74 -15.54 2.84
N ARG A 133 -5.47 -15.29 2.54
CA ARG A 133 -4.33 -16.03 3.10
C ARG A 133 -3.16 -15.10 3.34
N LEU A 134 -2.52 -15.26 4.49
CA LEU A 134 -1.22 -14.66 4.80
C LEU A 134 -0.18 -15.79 4.84
N ASN A 135 0.70 -15.81 3.85
CA ASN A 135 1.81 -16.76 3.79
C ASN A 135 3.03 -16.19 4.54
N GLU A 136 4.04 -17.02 4.78
CA GLU A 136 5.29 -16.59 5.44
C GLU A 136 5.93 -15.34 4.80
N THR A 137 5.84 -15.24 3.47
CA THR A 137 6.52 -14.19 2.70
C THR A 137 5.64 -12.98 2.39
N THR A 138 4.35 -13.00 2.79
CA THR A 138 3.37 -11.98 2.39
C THR A 138 3.80 -10.56 2.78
N PHE A 139 4.50 -10.40 3.90
CA PHE A 139 4.97 -9.11 4.40
C PHE A 139 6.47 -9.06 4.66
N ARG A 140 7.25 -9.90 3.97
CA ARG A 140 8.71 -9.87 4.06
C ARG A 140 9.23 -8.47 3.69
N GLY A 141 10.22 -7.97 4.45
CA GLY A 141 10.78 -6.63 4.26
C GLY A 141 10.06 -5.51 5.04
N LEU A 142 9.05 -5.85 5.85
CA LEU A 142 8.32 -4.90 6.70
C LEU A 142 8.67 -5.06 8.19
N GLU A 143 9.93 -5.33 8.53
CA GLU A 143 10.37 -5.57 9.91
C GLU A 143 10.20 -4.32 10.82
N GLY A 144 10.27 -3.13 10.23
CA GLY A 144 10.11 -1.83 10.89
C GLY A 144 8.66 -1.37 11.07
N ILE A 145 7.67 -2.11 10.56
CA ILE A 145 6.27 -1.66 10.55
C ILE A 145 5.71 -1.51 11.98
N GLN A 146 4.96 -0.44 12.21
CA GLN A 146 4.39 -0.09 13.51
C GLN A 146 2.88 -0.32 13.56
N ALA A 147 2.18 -0.11 12.45
CA ALA A 147 0.75 -0.35 12.32
C ALA A 147 0.40 -1.09 11.03
N LEU A 148 -0.38 -2.16 11.17
CA LEU A 148 -0.87 -2.97 10.07
C LEU A 148 -2.39 -3.10 10.19
N ASP A 149 -3.10 -2.63 9.16
CA ASP A 149 -4.56 -2.73 9.09
C ASP A 149 -5.00 -3.66 7.97
N LEU A 150 -5.51 -4.83 8.37
CA LEU A 150 -6.02 -5.91 7.51
C LEU A 150 -7.51 -6.15 7.75
N ASP A 151 -8.20 -5.21 8.39
CA ASP A 151 -9.62 -5.34 8.70
C ASP A 151 -10.48 -5.42 7.42
N ASP A 152 -11.69 -5.95 7.49
CA ASP A 152 -12.55 -6.17 6.33
C ASP A 152 -11.87 -6.93 5.17
N ASN A 153 -11.02 -7.90 5.51
CA ASN A 153 -10.53 -8.93 4.59
C ASN A 153 -11.06 -10.30 5.02
N PRO A 154 -11.47 -11.17 4.08
CA PRO A 154 -11.93 -12.52 4.40
C PRO A 154 -10.76 -13.49 4.65
N ILE A 155 -9.92 -13.21 5.65
CA ILE A 155 -8.73 -14.02 5.93
C ILE A 155 -9.13 -15.35 6.55
N GLU A 156 -8.79 -16.44 5.87
CA GLU A 156 -9.12 -17.82 6.25
C GLU A 156 -7.89 -18.60 6.73
N TYR A 157 -6.68 -18.08 6.53
CA TYR A 157 -5.44 -18.75 6.88
C TYR A 157 -4.32 -17.75 7.14
N ILE A 158 -3.55 -17.99 8.21
CA ILE A 158 -2.32 -17.27 8.54
C ILE A 158 -1.24 -18.31 8.82
N HIS A 159 -0.13 -18.21 8.11
CA HIS A 159 1.06 -18.99 8.39
C HIS A 159 1.71 -18.53 9.71
N ASP A 160 2.21 -19.46 10.54
CA ASP A 160 2.75 -19.17 11.87
C ASP A 160 3.86 -18.10 11.87
N ASN A 161 4.61 -18.00 10.77
CA ASN A 161 5.69 -17.03 10.60
C ASN A 161 5.31 -15.76 9.80
N ALA A 162 4.07 -15.63 9.31
CA ALA A 162 3.66 -14.54 8.41
C ALA A 162 3.88 -13.13 8.99
N LEU A 163 3.78 -12.99 10.31
CA LEU A 163 3.90 -11.71 11.03
C LEU A 163 5.09 -11.70 12.01
N ARG A 164 5.81 -12.81 12.15
CA ARG A 164 6.78 -13.03 13.25
C ARG A 164 7.95 -12.05 13.28
N ASN A 165 8.35 -11.56 12.11
CA ASN A 165 9.50 -10.67 11.95
C ASN A 165 9.13 -9.18 12.10
N MET A 166 7.85 -8.84 12.25
CA MET A 166 7.39 -7.47 12.48
C MET A 166 7.61 -7.08 13.95
N THR A 167 8.86 -7.02 14.38
CA THR A 167 9.22 -6.81 15.79
C THR A 167 8.86 -5.42 16.32
N SER A 168 8.61 -4.47 15.43
CA SER A 168 8.22 -3.09 15.76
C SER A 168 6.70 -2.89 15.81
N LEU A 169 5.91 -3.93 15.54
CA LEU A 169 4.47 -3.84 15.41
C LEU A 169 3.81 -3.50 16.76
N THR A 170 3.11 -2.37 16.79
CA THR A 170 2.39 -1.88 17.97
C THR A 170 0.88 -1.93 17.81
N ARG A 171 0.39 -2.03 16.58
CA ARG A 171 -1.04 -2.05 16.28
C ARG A 171 -1.33 -2.97 15.10
N LEU A 172 -2.13 -3.98 15.33
CA LEU A 172 -2.72 -4.85 14.33
C LEU A 172 -4.24 -4.77 14.41
N THR A 173 -4.90 -4.51 13.29
CA THR A 173 -6.34 -4.73 13.12
C THR A 173 -6.52 -5.78 12.04
N ILE A 174 -7.32 -6.82 12.31
CA ILE A 174 -7.49 -7.93 11.37
C ILE A 174 -8.89 -8.53 11.48
N SER A 175 -9.49 -8.84 10.33
CA SER A 175 -10.73 -9.61 10.25
C SER A 175 -10.41 -11.07 9.88
N LEU A 176 -10.97 -12.03 10.60
CA LEU A 176 -10.81 -13.46 10.39
C LEU A 176 -12.17 -14.12 10.11
N VAL A 177 -12.21 -15.02 9.14
CA VAL A 177 -13.42 -15.80 8.86
C VAL A 177 -13.65 -16.80 9.99
N LYS A 178 -14.85 -16.78 10.58
CA LYS A 178 -15.25 -17.70 11.66
C LYS A 178 -15.18 -19.17 11.20
N ASP A 179 -14.90 -20.07 12.15
CA ASP A 179 -14.86 -21.52 11.95
C ASP A 179 -13.76 -22.04 11.00
N LYS A 180 -12.83 -21.18 10.57
CA LYS A 180 -11.59 -21.59 9.91
C LYS A 180 -10.52 -21.87 10.97
N ASN A 181 -9.72 -22.91 10.73
CA ASN A 181 -8.50 -23.19 11.50
C ASN A 181 -7.41 -22.15 11.18
N VAL A 182 -7.70 -20.87 11.44
CA VAL A 182 -6.69 -19.83 11.46
C VAL A 182 -5.83 -20.09 12.68
N SER A 183 -4.54 -20.33 12.47
CA SER A 183 -3.60 -20.48 13.57
C SER A 183 -3.46 -19.14 14.28
N GLU A 184 -4.20 -18.95 15.37
CA GLU A 184 -4.03 -17.77 16.24
C GLU A 184 -2.61 -17.69 16.83
N ARG A 185 -1.85 -18.79 16.79
CA ARG A 185 -0.43 -18.81 17.16
C ARG A 185 0.41 -17.81 16.39
N ALA A 186 0.02 -17.51 15.15
CA ALA A 186 0.66 -16.47 14.35
C ALA A 186 0.53 -15.07 15.00
N LEU A 187 -0.40 -14.88 15.93
CA LEU A 187 -0.68 -13.63 16.65
C LEU A 187 -0.20 -13.64 18.11
N ASP A 188 0.32 -14.77 18.61
CA ASP A 188 0.71 -14.93 20.02
C ASP A 188 1.88 -14.03 20.44
N PHE A 189 2.67 -13.57 19.48
CA PHE A 189 3.77 -12.64 19.75
C PHE A 189 3.30 -11.20 20.04
N LEU A 190 2.03 -10.90 19.75
CA LEU A 190 1.39 -9.61 20.03
C LEU A 190 0.57 -9.69 21.32
N ARG A 191 0.75 -8.70 22.18
CA ARG A 191 -0.11 -8.49 23.35
C ARG A 191 -1.52 -8.10 22.93
N ASP A 192 -2.48 -8.33 23.83
CA ASP A 192 -3.90 -8.04 23.55
C ASP A 192 -4.18 -6.54 23.32
N ASP A 193 -3.39 -5.63 23.92
CA ASP A 193 -3.48 -4.19 23.67
C ASP A 193 -2.94 -3.76 22.29
N GLN A 194 -2.17 -4.64 21.64
CA GLN A 194 -1.55 -4.40 20.34
C GLN A 194 -2.38 -4.95 19.18
N LYS A 195 -3.43 -5.74 19.44
CA LYS A 195 -4.22 -6.40 18.39
C LYS A 195 -5.72 -6.24 18.61
N ILE A 196 -6.43 -6.02 17.51
CA ILE A 196 -7.89 -6.07 17.45
C ILE A 196 -8.25 -7.10 16.39
N VAL A 197 -8.94 -8.16 16.82
CA VAL A 197 -9.36 -9.26 15.95
C VAL A 197 -10.88 -9.21 15.84
N HIS A 198 -11.39 -8.99 14.63
CA HIS A 198 -12.80 -9.11 14.31
C HIS A 198 -13.06 -10.47 13.67
N TYR A 199 -14.13 -11.15 14.07
CA TYR A 199 -14.56 -12.37 13.41
C TYR A 199 -15.78 -12.06 12.54
N ILE A 200 -15.71 -12.48 11.28
CA ILE A 200 -16.74 -12.27 10.25
C ILE A 200 -17.30 -13.59 9.72
#